data_AF-A0A7J2RGS9-F1
#
_entry.id   AF-A0A7J2RGS9-F1
#
_cell.length_a   1.000
_cell.length_b   1.000
_cell.length_c   1.000
_cell.angle_alpha   90.00
_cell.angle_beta   90.00
_cell.angle_gamma   90.00
#
_symmetry.space_group_name_H-M   'P 1'
#
loop_
_entity.id
_entity.type
_entity.pdbx_description
1 polymer ?
#
loop_
_entity_poly.entity_id
_entity_poly.type
_entity_poly.pdbx_seq_one_letter_code
_entity_poly.pdbx_strand_id
1 'polypeptide(L)'
;MRKILAEKFKLNQREKYKATFKRFGLKNGYKGDIKTVLLIDVIDQYHKLVASHLWMNCGKEFDKLELNEGEFVQFYARVKIYEKGYQGYDEYGVHGSLSIDYGLCYPSKVVKLSQRYIIKNLKRLIEN
;
A
#
# COMPACT_ATOMS: atom_id res chain seq x y z
N MET A 1 6.00 -4.24 12.38
CA MET A 1 5.18 -5.37 11.91
C MET A 1 3.74 -4.87 11.72
N ARG A 2 3.18 -4.95 10.52
CA ARG A 2 1.78 -4.54 10.24
C ARG A 2 0.80 -5.62 10.72
N LYS A 3 0.77 -5.90 12.03
CA LYS A 3 -0.02 -6.99 12.66
C LYS A 3 -1.51 -6.92 12.29
N ILE A 4 -2.02 -5.72 12.05
CA ILE A 4 -3.39 -5.46 11.59
C ILE A 4 -3.77 -6.18 10.29
N LEU A 5 -2.81 -6.35 9.38
CA LEU A 5 -3.00 -7.07 8.12
C LEU A 5 -3.05 -8.59 8.34
N ALA A 6 -2.38 -9.09 9.39
CA ALA A 6 -2.31 -10.51 9.74
C ALA A 6 -3.60 -11.01 10.40
N GLU A 7 -4.12 -10.22 11.34
CA GLU A 7 -5.24 -10.62 12.21
C GLU A 7 -6.59 -10.54 11.50
N LYS A 8 -6.75 -9.59 10.56
CA LYS A 8 -8.06 -9.25 9.98
C LYS A 8 -8.29 -9.73 8.56
N PHE A 9 -7.23 -10.01 7.79
CA PHE A 9 -7.36 -10.23 6.35
C PHE A 9 -6.97 -11.65 5.96
N LYS A 10 -7.74 -12.27 5.07
CA LYS A 10 -7.35 -13.56 4.49
C LYS A 10 -6.21 -13.33 3.49
N LEU A 11 -5.13 -14.08 3.66
CA LEU A 11 -3.99 -14.04 2.73
C LEU A 11 -4.46 -14.24 1.29
N ASN A 12 -3.88 -13.46 0.38
CA ASN A 12 -4.21 -13.46 -1.06
C ASN A 12 -5.65 -13.05 -1.43
N GLN A 13 -6.53 -12.73 -0.47
CA GLN A 13 -7.84 -12.17 -0.79
C GLN A 13 -7.68 -10.75 -1.35
N ARG A 14 -8.47 -10.44 -2.38
CA ARG A 14 -8.47 -9.12 -3.01
C ARG A 14 -9.48 -8.23 -2.30
N GLU A 15 -8.97 -7.20 -1.65
CA GLU A 15 -9.78 -6.28 -0.85
C GLU A 15 -9.56 -4.83 -1.27
N LYS A 16 -10.48 -3.97 -0.87
CA LYS A 16 -10.56 -2.57 -1.25
C LYS A 16 -9.88 -1.69 -0.20
N TYR A 17 -9.05 -0.78 -0.67
CA TYR A 17 -8.32 0.18 0.14
C TYR A 17 -8.51 1.59 -0.41
N LYS A 18 -8.33 2.57 0.47
CA LYS A 18 -8.21 3.98 0.10
C LYS A 18 -6.92 4.53 0.67
N ALA A 19 -6.32 5.50 -0.01
CA ALA A 19 -5.10 6.16 0.46
C ALA A 19 -4.97 7.55 -0.16
N THR A 20 -4.07 8.33 0.41
CA THR A 20 -3.63 9.61 -0.15
C THR A 20 -2.38 9.36 -0.99
N PHE A 21 -2.39 9.81 -2.24
CA PHE A 21 -1.22 9.78 -3.11
C PHE A 21 -0.19 10.81 -2.63
N LYS A 22 1.05 10.36 -2.41
CA LYS A 22 2.15 11.25 -2.02
C LYS A 22 3.01 11.60 -3.22
N ARG A 23 3.56 10.58 -3.90
CA ARG A 23 4.42 10.79 -5.08
C ARG A 23 4.68 9.49 -5.84
N PHE A 24 5.15 9.62 -7.08
CA PHE A 24 5.85 8.56 -7.79
C PHE A 24 7.34 8.52 -7.40
N GLY A 25 7.97 7.38 -7.64
CA GLY A 25 9.41 7.18 -7.45
C GLY A 25 9.96 6.15 -8.43
N LEU A 26 11.26 5.87 -8.31
CA LEU A 26 11.96 4.83 -9.06
C LEU A 26 12.72 3.94 -8.08
N LYS A 27 12.85 2.66 -8.42
CA LYS A 27 13.76 1.74 -7.75
C LYS A 27 14.48 0.90 -8.81
N ASN A 28 15.69 0.47 -8.50
CA ASN A 28 16.42 -0.46 -9.37
C ASN A 28 15.66 -1.79 -9.44
N GLY A 29 15.30 -2.19 -10.65
CA GLY A 29 14.77 -3.52 -10.94
C GLY A 29 15.79 -4.39 -11.64
N TYR A 30 15.54 -5.70 -11.67
CA TYR A 30 16.41 -6.66 -12.33
C TYR A 30 16.64 -6.35 -13.82
N LYS A 31 15.65 -5.76 -14.52
CA LYS A 31 15.72 -5.38 -15.94
C LYS A 31 15.78 -3.87 -16.17
N GLY A 32 16.19 -3.10 -15.15
CA GLY A 32 16.17 -1.63 -15.17
C GLY A 32 15.12 -1.05 -14.24
N ASP A 33 14.96 0.28 -14.29
CA ASP A 33 14.19 1.03 -13.30
C ASP A 33 12.71 0.65 -13.28
N ILE A 34 12.19 0.46 -12.08
CA ILE A 34 10.78 0.17 -11.82
C ILE A 34 10.15 1.40 -11.19
N LYS A 35 9.14 1.97 -11.84
CA LYS A 35 8.32 3.03 -11.27
C LYS A 35 7.52 2.55 -10.07
N THR A 36 7.59 3.30 -8.99
CA THR A 36 6.89 3.05 -7.73
C THR A 36 5.92 4.18 -7.41
N VAL A 37 4.97 3.91 -6.54
CA VAL A 37 4.06 4.90 -5.96
C VAL A 37 4.14 4.82 -4.45
N LEU A 38 4.22 5.99 -3.81
CA LEU A 38 4.10 6.17 -2.38
C LEU A 38 2.68 6.61 -2.05
N LEU A 39 2.01 5.79 -1.24
CA LEU A 39 0.72 6.07 -0.65
C LEU A 39 0.89 6.30 0.85
N ILE A 40 0.15 7.25 1.39
CA ILE A 40 0.08 7.52 2.83
C ILE A 40 -1.36 7.38 3.32
N ASP A 41 -1.51 7.19 4.63
CA ASP A 41 -2.81 7.03 5.30
C ASP A 41 -3.67 5.95 4.64
N VAL A 42 -3.08 4.78 4.42
CA VAL A 42 -3.76 3.67 3.76
C VAL A 42 -4.77 3.07 4.72
N ILE A 43 -6.03 3.09 4.34
CA ILE A 43 -7.16 2.57 5.12
C ILE A 43 -7.87 1.44 4.37
N ASP A 44 -8.46 0.52 5.13
CA ASP A 44 -9.32 -0.54 4.60
C ASP A 44 -10.77 -0.04 4.34
N GLN A 45 -11.63 -0.97 3.92
CA GLN A 45 -13.05 -0.69 3.68
C GLN A 45 -13.86 -0.34 4.94
N TYR A 46 -13.31 -0.60 6.13
CA TYR A 46 -13.87 -0.28 7.45
C TYR A 46 -13.23 0.98 8.05
N HIS A 47 -12.49 1.76 7.26
CA HIS A 47 -11.79 2.97 7.68
C HIS A 47 -10.68 2.73 8.73
N LYS A 48 -10.18 1.50 8.85
CA LYS A 48 -9.06 1.19 9.74
C LYS A 48 -7.73 1.46 9.03
N LEU A 49 -6.84 2.21 9.68
CA LEU A 49 -5.48 2.46 9.18
C LEU A 49 -4.70 1.14 9.11
N VAL A 50 -4.26 0.75 7.90
CA VAL A 50 -3.46 -0.46 7.67
C VAL A 50 -1.98 -0.16 7.44
N ALA A 51 -1.64 1.04 6.95
CA ALA A 51 -0.27 1.51 6.81
C ALA A 51 -0.21 3.04 6.79
N SER A 52 0.72 3.63 7.54
CA SER A 52 1.01 5.07 7.45
C SER A 52 1.73 5.41 6.14
N HIS A 53 2.65 4.54 5.71
CA HIS A 53 3.40 4.68 4.46
C HIS A 53 3.47 3.33 3.74
N LEU A 54 3.15 3.34 2.45
CA LEU A 54 3.15 2.18 1.60
C LEU A 54 3.79 2.52 0.25
N TRP A 55 4.99 2.01 0.06
CA TRP A 55 5.59 1.92 -1.26
C TRP A 55 5.09 0.67 -1.97
N MET A 56 4.66 0.84 -3.21
CA MET A 56 4.32 -0.27 -4.09
C MET A 56 4.82 -0.01 -5.51
N ASN A 57 4.94 -1.06 -6.31
CA ASN A 57 5.14 -0.89 -7.75
C ASN A 57 3.92 -0.15 -8.32
N CYS A 58 4.17 0.88 -9.14
CA CYS A 58 3.12 1.69 -9.74
C CYS A 58 2.12 0.81 -10.51
N GLY A 59 2.64 -0.12 -11.32
CA GLY A 59 1.80 -0.96 -12.18
C GLY A 59 1.06 -0.14 -13.24
N LYS A 60 0.41 -0.82 -14.18
CA LYS A 60 -0.18 -0.16 -15.36
C LYS A 60 -1.36 0.77 -15.04
N GLU A 61 -2.02 0.60 -13.91
CA GLU A 61 -3.22 1.37 -13.59
C GLU A 61 -2.93 2.68 -12.88
N PHE A 62 -1.99 2.72 -11.93
CA PHE A 62 -1.53 4.00 -11.37
C PHE A 62 -0.83 4.84 -12.43
N ASP A 63 -0.08 4.21 -13.35
CA ASP A 63 0.68 4.92 -14.38
C ASP A 63 -0.19 5.64 -15.40
N LYS A 64 -1.45 5.23 -15.54
CA LYS A 64 -2.46 5.89 -16.40
C LYS A 64 -3.15 7.07 -15.72
N LEU A 65 -2.95 7.25 -14.42
CA LEU A 65 -3.60 8.32 -13.66
C LEU A 65 -2.66 9.51 -13.53
N GLU A 66 -3.16 10.68 -13.88
CA GLU A 66 -2.56 11.95 -13.52
C GLU A 66 -2.92 12.26 -12.06
N LEU A 67 -1.96 11.99 -11.16
CA LEU A 67 -2.12 12.18 -9.73
C LEU A 67 -1.21 13.32 -9.25
N ASN A 68 -1.81 14.28 -8.56
CA ASN A 68 -1.10 15.30 -7.80
C ASN A 68 -0.98 14.86 -6.34
N GLU A 69 0.08 15.30 -5.67
CA GLU A 69 0.26 15.09 -4.24
C GLU A 69 -0.99 15.55 -3.46
N GLY A 70 -1.46 14.70 -2.53
CA GLY A 70 -2.65 14.95 -1.72
C GLY A 70 -3.94 14.41 -2.31
N GLU A 71 -3.93 13.91 -3.55
CA GLU A 71 -5.14 13.33 -4.15
C GLU A 71 -5.47 11.94 -3.59
N PHE A 72 -6.77 11.68 -3.42
CA PHE A 72 -7.25 10.42 -2.86
C PHE A 72 -7.45 9.38 -3.96
N VAL A 73 -6.99 8.17 -3.68
CA VAL A 73 -7.16 7.02 -4.56
C VAL A 73 -7.88 5.90 -3.85
N GLN A 74 -8.65 5.14 -4.60
CA GLN A 74 -9.17 3.84 -4.21
C GLN A 74 -8.55 2.78 -5.10
N PHE A 75 -8.18 1.65 -4.51
CA PHE A 75 -7.62 0.53 -5.24
C PHE A 75 -7.96 -0.79 -4.56
N TYR A 76 -7.79 -1.88 -5.30
CA TYR A 76 -7.86 -3.23 -4.77
C TYR A 76 -6.46 -3.84 -4.71
N ALA A 77 -6.11 -4.47 -3.59
CA ALA A 77 -4.83 -5.14 -3.40
C ALA A 77 -5.01 -6.48 -2.67
N ARG A 78 -3.94 -7.27 -2.62
CA ARG A 78 -3.87 -8.51 -1.86
C ARG A 78 -2.88 -8.38 -0.71
N VAL A 79 -3.21 -8.94 0.44
CA VAL A 79 -2.26 -9.09 1.55
C VAL A 79 -1.31 -10.25 1.22
N LYS A 80 0.00 -9.98 1.29
CA LYS A 80 1.06 -10.98 1.23
C LYS A 80 1.96 -10.90 2.45
N ILE A 81 2.44 -12.07 2.87
CA ILE A 81 3.53 -12.20 3.82
C ILE A 81 4.84 -11.97 3.08
N TYR A 82 5.75 -11.23 3.71
CA TYR A 82 7.15 -11.19 3.29
C TYR A 82 8.03 -11.32 4.53
N GLU A 83 9.17 -11.97 4.34
CA GLU A 83 10.21 -12.05 5.37
C GLU A 83 11.00 -10.75 5.36
N LYS A 84 11.19 -10.18 6.55
CA LYS A 84 11.97 -8.98 6.79
C LYS A 84 13.09 -9.32 7.78
N GLY A 85 14.31 -9.10 7.36
CA GLY A 85 15.51 -9.29 8.16
C GLY A 85 16.75 -9.10 7.30
N TYR A 86 17.89 -8.82 7.91
CA TYR A 86 19.17 -8.82 7.20
C TYR A 86 19.56 -10.27 6.90
N GLN A 87 19.59 -10.63 5.61
CA GLN A 87 19.99 -11.97 5.13
C GLN A 87 21.49 -12.07 4.85
N GLY A 88 22.28 -11.04 5.18
CA GLY A 88 23.72 -11.08 4.97
C GLY A 88 24.44 -11.94 6.01
N TYR A 89 25.62 -12.39 5.63
CA TYR A 89 26.63 -12.86 6.57
C TYR A 89 27.34 -11.63 7.13
N ASP A 90 27.45 -11.50 8.45
CA ASP A 90 28.56 -10.73 9.01
C ASP A 90 29.84 -11.58 8.99
N GLU A 91 31.00 -10.98 9.26
CA GLU A 91 32.29 -11.65 9.32
C GLU A 91 32.37 -12.77 10.38
N TYR A 92 31.33 -12.90 11.22
CA TYR A 92 31.19 -13.89 12.29
C TYR A 92 30.17 -14.99 11.98
N GLY A 93 29.53 -14.98 10.80
CA GLY A 93 28.57 -16.00 10.40
C GLY A 93 27.23 -15.94 11.13
N VAL A 94 26.88 -14.80 11.74
CA VAL A 94 25.61 -14.64 12.46
C VAL A 94 24.49 -14.38 11.45
N HIS A 95 23.55 -15.32 11.37
CA HIS A 95 22.32 -15.12 10.63
C HIS A 95 21.43 -14.11 11.36
N GLY A 96 21.10 -13.00 10.69
CA GLY A 96 20.10 -12.05 11.20
C GLY A 96 18.75 -12.74 11.40
N SER A 97 18.02 -12.36 12.45
CA SER A 97 16.70 -12.92 12.73
C SER A 97 15.69 -12.49 11.65
N LEU A 98 15.17 -13.46 10.91
CA LEU A 98 14.07 -13.23 9.97
C LEU A 98 12.79 -13.01 10.76
N SER A 99 12.10 -11.90 10.49
CA SER A 99 10.80 -11.57 11.05
C SER A 99 9.75 -11.56 9.95
N ILE A 100 8.55 -12.06 10.24
CA ILE A 100 7.42 -12.00 9.30
C ILE A 100 6.82 -10.59 9.32
N ASP A 101 6.57 -10.02 8.14
CA ASP A 101 5.79 -8.79 7.98
C ASP A 101 4.77 -8.93 6.85
N TYR A 102 3.81 -8.01 6.83
CA TYR A 102 2.67 -8.06 5.90
C TYR A 102 2.68 -6.83 5.01
N GLY A 103 2.41 -7.04 3.72
CA GLY A 103 2.39 -6.02 2.70
C GLY A 103 1.19 -6.13 1.78
N LEU A 104 0.83 -5.01 1.15
CA LEU A 104 -0.15 -4.97 0.08
C LEU A 104 0.55 -5.08 -1.28
N CYS A 105 0.03 -5.95 -2.14
CA CYS A 105 0.61 -6.21 -3.45
C CYS A 105 -0.46 -6.30 -4.55
N TYR A 106 0.00 -6.20 -5.80
CA TYR A 106 -0.82 -6.30 -7.00
C TYR A 106 -2.02 -5.33 -6.98
N PRO A 107 -1.77 -4.00 -6.98
CA PRO A 107 -2.84 -3.03 -7.09
C PRO A 107 -3.63 -3.24 -8.38
N SER A 108 -4.93 -3.01 -8.31
CA SER A 108 -5.88 -3.17 -9.41
C SER A 108 -7.13 -2.35 -9.18
N LYS A 109 -7.92 -2.12 -10.24
CA LYS A 109 -9.09 -1.23 -10.22
C LYS A 109 -8.78 0.11 -9.53
N VAL A 110 -7.61 0.69 -9.82
CA VAL A 110 -7.18 1.96 -9.25
C VAL A 110 -8.02 3.09 -9.86
N VAL A 111 -8.62 3.90 -8.99
CA VAL A 111 -9.41 5.07 -9.39
C VAL A 111 -9.08 6.26 -8.51
N LYS A 112 -8.99 7.44 -9.12
CA LYS A 112 -8.95 8.72 -8.42
C LYS A 112 -10.33 9.04 -7.85
N LEU A 113 -10.40 9.43 -6.59
CA LEU A 113 -11.65 9.82 -5.93
C LEU A 113 -11.90 11.32 -6.15
N SER A 114 -13.12 11.67 -6.55
CA SER A 114 -13.50 13.06 -6.74
C SER A 114 -13.74 13.78 -5.41
N GLN A 115 -13.54 15.10 -5.41
CA GLN A 115 -13.84 15.95 -4.26
C GLN A 115 -15.28 15.76 -3.76
N ARG A 116 -16.24 15.62 -4.69
CA ARG A 116 -17.65 15.35 -4.37
C ARG A 116 -17.83 14.04 -3.62
N TYR A 117 -17.12 12.98 -4.00
CA TYR A 117 -17.16 11.70 -3.28
C TYR A 117 -16.63 11.88 -1.85
N ILE A 118 -15.51 12.58 -1.69
CA ILE A 118 -14.87 12.80 -0.39
C ILE A 118 -15.82 13.57 0.55
N ILE A 119 -16.38 14.70 0.09
CA ILE A 119 -17.31 15.52 0.86
C ILE A 119 -18.56 14.73 1.26
N LYS A 120 -19.14 13.94 0.34
CA LYS A 120 -20.32 13.12 0.63
C LYS A 120 -20.05 12.10 1.75
N ASN A 121 -18.87 11.50 1.78
CA ASN A 121 -18.53 10.52 2.81
C ASN A 121 -18.14 11.18 4.14
N LEU A 122 -17.51 12.36 4.12
CA LEU A 122 -17.26 13.15 5.33
C LEU A 122 -18.56 13.54 6.04
N LYS A 123 -19.56 14.03 5.29
CA LYS A 123 -20.87 14.40 5.86
C LYS A 123 -21.54 13.22 6.58
N ARG A 124 -21.53 12.03 5.96
CA ARG A 124 -22.08 10.80 6.58
C ARG A 124 -21.38 10.38 7.88
N LEU A 125 -20.11 10.73 8.07
CA LEU A 125 -19.34 10.42 9.29
C LEU A 125 -19.63 11.40 10.42
N ILE A 126 -20.10 12.61 10.12
CA ILE A 126 -20.45 13.64 11.10
C ILE A 126 -21.91 13.51 11.53
N GLU A 127 -22.76 12.94 10.67
CA GLU A 127 -24.19 12.72 10.91
C GLU A 127 -24.52 11.40 11.65
N ASN A 128 -23.52 10.55 11.94
CA ASN A 128 -23.65 9.33 12.77
C ASN A 128 -22.83 9.47 14.05
#